data_AF-A0A7V2QAD9-F1
#
_entry.id   AF-A0A7V2QAD9-F1
#
_cell.length_a   1.000
_cell.length_b   1.000
_cell.length_c   1.000
_cell.angle_alpha   90.00
_cell.angle_beta   90.00
_cell.angle_gamma   90.00
#
_symmetry.space_group_name_H-M   'P 1'
#
loop_
_entity.id
_entity.type
_entity.pdbx_description
1 polymer ?
#
loop_
_entity_poly.entity_id
_entity_poly.type
_entity_poly.pdbx_seq_one_letter_code
_entity_poly.pdbx_strand_id
1 'polypeptide(L)'
;MDYSAWLERLGALWGGSVISGGRENSARLTIPGRDAAEHLVSYGVVQAKSNLLTGPTLSSELAPHFARGYLDGDGHIGAQKPRIDIASGSHKFLEWVLQQTQSVSATGSISGSHLTWAGSNCVPTILDWLYDEFDFRLSHPAKLQRAIKWSEIARNNYFNQVEEWQKKFEVVVPPSIKQSPIAMSHFMRGIEQVAQGYANLQVFLRKEDARFALPNAAATRIIVTMNFRELLHLFRIRISRGAQWEIRDVCARMLELVHPLAPGVFGDLRDELRIKYPAFFEHEMRKCA
;
A
#
# COMPACT_ATOMS: atom_id res chain seq x y z
N MET A 1 12.85 -2.50 -47.35
CA MET A 1 12.78 -3.88 -46.81
C MET A 1 11.37 -4.37 -47.06
N ASP A 2 11.20 -5.48 -47.76
CA ASP A 2 9.88 -6.05 -48.09
C ASP A 2 9.27 -6.70 -46.84
N TYR A 3 8.26 -6.02 -46.30
CA TYR A 3 7.59 -6.37 -45.05
C TYR A 3 6.84 -7.71 -45.16
N SER A 4 6.45 -8.08 -46.38
CA SER A 4 5.71 -9.29 -46.72
C SER A 4 6.57 -10.55 -46.54
N ALA A 5 7.81 -10.52 -47.05
CA ALA A 5 8.77 -11.60 -46.93
C ALA A 5 9.31 -11.79 -45.49
N TRP A 6 9.26 -10.73 -44.66
CA TRP A 6 9.58 -10.79 -43.24
C TRP A 6 8.48 -11.47 -42.41
N LEU A 7 7.21 -11.24 -42.77
CA LEU A 7 6.05 -11.86 -42.12
C LEU A 7 5.93 -13.37 -42.40
N GLU A 8 6.24 -13.82 -43.62
CA GLU A 8 6.25 -15.26 -43.95
C GLU A 8 7.32 -16.04 -43.18
N ARG A 9 8.52 -15.45 -42.99
CA ARG A 9 9.58 -16.04 -42.17
C ARG A 9 9.21 -16.14 -40.69
N LEU A 10 8.37 -15.23 -40.20
CA LEU A 10 7.89 -15.21 -38.81
C LEU A 10 6.79 -16.24 -38.55
N GLY A 11 5.90 -16.48 -39.52
CA GLY A 11 4.86 -17.51 -39.41
C GLY A 11 5.42 -18.94 -39.33
N ALA A 12 6.56 -19.20 -39.97
CA ALA A 12 7.18 -20.53 -40.01
C ALA A 12 7.93 -20.93 -38.72
N LEU A 13 8.26 -19.97 -37.84
CA LEU A 13 9.17 -20.21 -36.70
C LEU A 13 8.45 -20.46 -35.35
N TRP A 14 7.14 -20.26 -35.25
CA TRP A 14 6.50 -20.04 -33.94
C TRP A 14 5.27 -20.89 -33.66
N GLY A 15 5.45 -22.22 -33.73
CA GLY A 15 4.67 -23.13 -32.90
C GLY A 15 4.98 -22.90 -31.43
N GLY A 16 4.15 -22.13 -30.73
CA GLY A 16 4.08 -22.08 -29.27
C GLY A 16 5.06 -21.12 -28.56
N SER A 17 4.48 -20.17 -27.82
CA SER A 17 4.96 -19.55 -26.57
C SER A 17 6.46 -19.18 -26.45
N VAL A 18 6.83 -17.92 -26.69
CA VAL A 18 7.99 -17.31 -25.97
C VAL A 18 7.74 -15.84 -25.65
N ILE A 19 7.68 -15.55 -24.34
CA ILE A 19 8.10 -14.28 -23.77
C ILE A 19 9.63 -14.31 -23.78
N SER A 20 10.28 -13.57 -24.68
CA SER A 20 11.73 -13.38 -24.64
C SER A 20 12.11 -11.92 -24.89
N GLY A 21 12.77 -11.34 -23.89
CA GLY A 21 13.81 -10.33 -24.03
C GLY A 21 13.35 -8.92 -24.43
N GLY A 22 12.96 -8.13 -23.43
CA GLY A 22 13.20 -6.68 -23.42
C GLY A 22 14.48 -6.38 -22.61
N ARG A 23 15.09 -5.20 -22.80
CA ARG A 23 16.22 -4.70 -21.98
C ARG A 23 15.89 -4.76 -20.48
N GLU A 24 16.90 -4.67 -19.59
CA GLU A 24 16.67 -4.49 -18.13
C GLU A 24 15.58 -3.44 -17.89
N ASN A 25 14.56 -3.82 -17.11
CA ASN A 25 13.32 -3.06 -16.82
C ASN A 25 12.34 -2.82 -17.98
N SER A 26 12.26 -3.71 -18.97
CA SER A 26 11.18 -3.67 -19.98
C SER A 26 10.55 -5.02 -20.26
N ALA A 27 9.23 -5.03 -20.51
CA ALA A 27 8.48 -6.21 -20.95
C ALA A 27 8.02 -6.04 -22.40
N ARG A 28 8.16 -7.10 -23.20
CA ARG A 28 7.63 -7.16 -24.57
C ARG A 28 6.26 -7.82 -24.52
N LEU A 29 5.21 -7.06 -24.82
CA LEU A 29 3.86 -7.58 -24.96
C LEU A 29 3.58 -7.80 -26.45
N THR A 30 3.34 -9.03 -26.86
CA THR A 30 2.90 -9.35 -28.23
C THR A 30 1.39 -9.20 -28.31
N ILE A 31 0.92 -8.29 -29.17
CA ILE A 31 -0.51 -8.05 -29.35
C ILE A 31 -0.99 -8.85 -30.56
N PRO A 32 -1.84 -9.85 -30.37
CA PRO A 32 -2.33 -10.66 -31.48
C PRO A 32 -3.39 -9.89 -32.26
N GLY A 33 -3.22 -9.85 -33.58
CA GLY A 33 -4.22 -9.27 -34.48
C GLY A 33 -4.03 -7.79 -34.76
N ARG A 34 -4.35 -7.43 -36.00
CA ARG A 34 -4.21 -6.08 -36.54
C ARG A 34 -5.19 -5.10 -35.88
N ASP A 35 -6.44 -5.49 -35.74
CA ASP A 35 -7.50 -4.64 -35.20
C ASP A 35 -7.24 -4.22 -33.74
N ALA A 36 -6.70 -5.13 -32.93
CA ALA A 36 -6.32 -4.83 -31.54
C ALA A 36 -5.18 -3.80 -31.47
N ALA A 37 -4.20 -3.89 -32.37
CA ALA A 37 -3.13 -2.90 -32.47
C ALA A 37 -3.66 -1.54 -32.98
N GLU A 38 -4.54 -1.54 -33.97
CA GLU A 38 -5.16 -0.32 -34.52
C GLU A 38 -6.04 0.38 -33.47
N HIS A 39 -6.79 -0.36 -32.66
CA HIS A 39 -7.53 0.20 -31.54
C HIS A 39 -6.61 0.84 -30.52
N LEU A 40 -5.50 0.21 -30.15
CA LEU A 40 -4.54 0.80 -29.23
C LEU A 40 -3.95 2.10 -29.77
N VAL A 41 -3.65 2.17 -31.07
CA VAL A 41 -3.22 3.41 -31.72
C VAL A 41 -4.34 4.47 -31.68
N SER A 42 -5.59 4.09 -31.92
CA SER A 42 -6.74 4.99 -31.80
C SER A 42 -6.94 5.53 -30.38
N TYR A 43 -6.55 4.74 -29.37
CA TYR A 43 -6.50 5.14 -27.96
C TYR A 43 -5.18 5.82 -27.57
N GLY A 44 -4.34 6.20 -28.54
CA GLY A 44 -3.16 7.03 -28.34
C GLY A 44 -1.86 6.26 -28.08
N VAL A 45 -1.81 4.94 -28.27
CA VAL A 45 -0.57 4.16 -28.19
C VAL A 45 0.27 4.43 -29.44
N VAL A 46 1.35 5.20 -29.29
CA VAL A 46 2.26 5.55 -30.38
C VAL A 46 3.49 4.64 -30.42
N GLN A 47 4.06 4.47 -31.62
CA GLN A 47 5.28 3.68 -31.84
C GLN A 47 6.46 4.22 -31.01
N ALA A 48 7.29 3.31 -30.49
CA ALA A 48 8.45 3.68 -29.68
C ALA A 48 9.37 4.68 -30.41
N LYS A 49 9.77 5.74 -29.68
CA LYS A 49 10.68 6.84 -30.08
C LYS A 49 10.10 7.98 -30.94
N SER A 50 8.78 8.16 -30.99
CA SER A 50 8.22 9.37 -31.64
C SER A 50 8.34 10.64 -30.79
N ASN A 51 8.65 10.55 -29.48
CA ASN A 51 8.66 11.67 -28.51
C ASN A 51 7.36 12.52 -28.51
N LEU A 52 6.28 12.01 -29.12
CA LEU A 52 5.01 12.70 -29.28
C LEU A 52 3.94 11.89 -28.55
N LEU A 53 3.89 12.08 -27.24
CA LEU A 53 2.80 11.63 -26.38
C LEU A 53 1.91 12.86 -26.15
N THR A 54 0.64 12.77 -26.51
CA THR A 54 -0.37 13.76 -26.13
C THR A 54 -1.18 13.21 -24.97
N GLY A 55 -1.52 14.06 -24.01
CA GLY A 55 -2.38 13.65 -22.90
C GLY A 55 -3.73 13.12 -23.42
N PRO A 56 -4.27 12.04 -22.82
CA PRO A 56 -5.56 11.50 -23.22
C PRO A 56 -6.69 12.48 -22.89
N THR A 57 -7.80 12.39 -23.62
CA THR A 57 -9.04 13.08 -23.26
C THR A 57 -9.69 12.34 -22.10
N LEU A 58 -9.56 12.88 -20.87
CA LEU A 58 -10.09 12.30 -19.65
C LEU A 58 -11.03 13.28 -18.94
N SER A 59 -11.94 12.75 -18.11
CA SER A 59 -12.67 13.57 -17.15
C SER A 59 -11.72 14.13 -16.09
N SER A 60 -12.09 15.25 -15.47
CA SER A 60 -11.31 15.87 -14.40
C SER A 60 -11.08 14.94 -13.21
N GLU A 61 -12.02 14.02 -12.96
CA GLU A 61 -11.94 12.99 -11.90
C GLU A 61 -10.84 11.95 -12.18
N LEU A 62 -10.64 11.56 -13.44
CA LEU A 62 -9.66 10.54 -13.81
C LEU A 62 -8.25 11.10 -14.04
N ALA A 63 -8.14 12.41 -14.26
CA ALA A 63 -6.86 13.10 -14.46
C ALA A 63 -5.85 12.85 -13.32
N PRO A 64 -6.18 13.01 -12.02
CA PRO A 64 -5.25 12.72 -10.92
C PRO A 64 -4.81 11.25 -10.89
N HIS A 65 -5.72 10.31 -11.11
CA HIS A 65 -5.37 8.89 -11.13
C HIS A 65 -4.43 8.53 -12.28
N PHE A 66 -4.65 9.11 -13.47
CA PHE A 66 -3.76 8.94 -14.61
C PHE A 66 -2.38 9.55 -14.35
N ALA A 67 -2.35 10.81 -13.86
CA ALA A 67 -1.11 11.50 -13.51
C ALA A 67 -0.32 10.75 -12.42
N ARG A 68 -1.01 10.21 -11.40
CA ARG A 68 -0.41 9.35 -10.37
C ARG A 68 0.14 8.06 -10.95
N GLY A 69 -0.60 7.39 -11.84
CA GLY A 69 -0.12 6.18 -12.52
C GLY A 69 1.15 6.43 -13.32
N TYR A 70 1.20 7.57 -14.03
CA TYR A 70 2.41 8.00 -14.73
C TYR A 70 3.54 8.35 -13.76
N LEU A 71 3.25 9.11 -12.69
CA LEU A 71 4.19 9.41 -11.61
C LEU A 71 4.74 8.13 -11.01
N ASP A 72 3.92 7.10 -10.81
CA ASP A 72 4.29 5.78 -10.27
C ASP A 72 5.21 4.98 -11.21
N GLY A 73 5.15 5.22 -12.53
CA GLY A 73 6.09 4.70 -13.51
C GLY A 73 7.37 5.52 -13.64
N ASP A 74 7.25 6.76 -14.14
CA ASP A 74 8.38 7.59 -14.62
C ASP A 74 8.53 8.91 -13.83
N GLY A 75 8.23 8.83 -12.55
CA GLY A 75 8.28 9.96 -11.64
C GLY A 75 8.99 9.70 -10.32
N HIS A 76 9.26 10.78 -9.61
CA HIS A 76 10.02 10.80 -8.37
C HIS A 76 9.40 11.79 -7.37
N ILE A 77 9.29 11.38 -6.12
CA ILE A 77 9.00 12.28 -4.99
C ILE A 77 10.28 12.40 -4.18
N GLY A 78 10.73 13.60 -3.84
CA GLY A 78 11.97 13.84 -3.11
C GLY A 78 11.93 13.29 -1.70
N ALA A 79 13.02 12.67 -1.22
CA ALA A 79 13.09 12.15 0.15
C ALA A 79 13.48 13.23 1.17
N GLN A 80 14.38 14.14 0.80
CA GLN A 80 14.94 15.16 1.71
C GLN A 80 14.28 16.52 1.55
N LYS A 81 13.86 16.86 0.34
CA LYS A 81 13.23 18.15 0.01
C LYS A 81 11.84 17.91 -0.58
N PRO A 82 10.87 18.79 -0.34
CA PRO A 82 9.55 18.71 -0.96
C PRO A 82 9.71 19.04 -2.44
N ARG A 83 9.80 17.98 -3.25
CA ARG A 83 9.92 18.06 -4.71
C ARG A 83 9.21 16.87 -5.33
N ILE A 84 8.49 17.08 -6.42
CA ILE A 84 7.90 16.05 -7.27
C ILE A 84 8.44 16.28 -8.67
N ASP A 85 8.92 15.22 -9.32
CA ASP A 85 9.41 15.26 -10.69
C ASP A 85 8.71 14.19 -11.52
N ILE A 86 8.28 14.56 -12.71
CA ILE A 86 7.79 13.64 -13.74
C ILE A 86 8.70 13.80 -14.95
N ALA A 87 9.28 12.70 -15.43
CA ALA A 87 10.06 12.68 -16.65
C ALA A 87 9.16 12.29 -17.84
N SER A 88 9.31 12.97 -18.97
CA SER A 88 8.68 12.54 -20.22
C SER A 88 9.48 13.01 -21.41
N GLY A 89 9.62 12.13 -22.41
CA GLY A 89 10.20 12.48 -23.70
C GLY A 89 9.33 13.43 -24.54
N SER A 90 8.08 13.69 -24.12
CA SER A 90 7.16 14.57 -24.82
C SER A 90 6.84 15.84 -24.05
N HIS A 91 7.22 17.00 -24.60
CA HIS A 91 6.94 18.29 -23.99
C HIS A 91 5.44 18.58 -23.89
N LYS A 92 4.67 18.26 -24.95
CA LYS A 92 3.21 18.43 -24.98
C LYS A 92 2.50 17.66 -23.87
N PHE A 93 3.02 16.48 -23.52
CA PHE A 93 2.48 15.71 -22.40
C PHE A 93 2.72 16.42 -21.06
N LEU A 94 3.94 16.93 -20.83
CA LEU A 94 4.26 17.66 -19.60
C LEU A 94 3.39 18.93 -19.47
N GLU A 95 3.17 19.66 -20.57
CA GLU A 95 2.25 20.79 -20.61
C GLU A 95 0.82 20.37 -20.26
N TRP A 96 0.34 19.25 -20.82
CA TRP A 96 -0.98 18.71 -20.50
C TRP A 96 -1.11 18.37 -19.01
N VAL A 97 -0.12 17.69 -18.41
CA VAL A 97 -0.14 17.37 -16.97
C VAL A 97 -0.16 18.66 -16.14
N LEU A 98 0.67 19.65 -16.50
CA LEU A 98 0.69 20.94 -15.81
C LEU A 98 -0.66 21.66 -15.90
N GLN A 99 -1.35 21.60 -17.04
CA GLN A 99 -2.70 22.15 -17.20
C GLN A 99 -3.71 21.49 -16.27
N GLN A 100 -3.65 20.16 -16.08
CA GLN A 100 -4.55 19.47 -15.15
C GLN A 100 -4.38 19.96 -13.70
N THR A 101 -3.15 20.31 -13.32
CA THR A 101 -2.83 20.83 -11.97
C THR A 101 -3.28 22.28 -11.73
N GLN A 102 -3.76 23.00 -12.74
CA GLN A 102 -4.32 24.34 -12.56
C GLN A 102 -5.60 24.32 -11.70
N SER A 103 -6.34 23.21 -11.72
CA SER A 103 -7.51 22.99 -10.86
C SER A 103 -7.21 23.18 -9.37
N VAL A 104 -5.98 22.91 -8.96
CA VAL A 104 -5.52 23.01 -7.56
C VAL A 104 -4.54 24.17 -7.32
N SER A 105 -4.46 25.13 -8.26
CA SER A 105 -3.64 26.34 -8.16
C SER A 105 -2.15 26.10 -7.85
N ALA A 106 -1.62 24.95 -8.26
CA ALA A 106 -0.22 24.58 -8.02
C ALA A 106 0.68 25.06 -9.17
N THR A 107 1.81 25.69 -8.83
CA THR A 107 2.80 26.15 -9.82
C THR A 107 3.90 25.11 -10.01
N GLY A 108 4.00 24.59 -11.24
CA GLY A 108 5.06 23.71 -11.68
C GLY A 108 5.92 24.38 -12.76
N SER A 109 7.16 23.92 -12.92
CA SER A 109 8.05 24.36 -13.98
C SER A 109 8.46 23.20 -14.87
N ILE A 110 8.51 23.44 -16.18
CA ILE A 110 8.99 22.46 -17.16
C ILE A 110 10.41 22.89 -17.57
N SER A 111 11.37 21.98 -17.44
CA SER A 111 12.75 22.18 -17.88
C SER A 111 13.20 20.96 -18.68
N GLY A 112 13.37 21.14 -19.99
CA GLY A 112 13.68 20.04 -20.90
C GLY A 112 12.60 18.95 -20.89
N SER A 113 12.98 17.75 -20.47
CA SER A 113 12.13 16.56 -20.37
C SER A 113 11.54 16.33 -18.96
N HIS A 114 11.59 17.32 -18.08
CA HIS A 114 11.13 17.19 -16.70
C HIS A 114 10.08 18.25 -16.36
N LEU A 115 9.00 17.80 -15.74
CA LEU A 115 8.05 18.65 -15.02
C LEU A 115 8.32 18.53 -13.54
N THR A 116 8.57 19.66 -12.88
CA THR A 116 8.91 19.71 -11.47
C THR A 116 7.94 20.60 -10.70
N TRP A 117 7.42 20.08 -9.59
CA TRP A 117 6.82 20.87 -8.53
C TRP A 117 7.74 20.88 -7.33
N ALA A 118 8.01 22.05 -6.77
CA ALA A 118 8.88 22.20 -5.61
C ALA A 118 8.32 23.22 -4.62
N GLY A 119 8.67 23.05 -3.36
CA GLY A 119 8.30 23.97 -2.29
C GLY A 119 7.36 23.34 -1.27
N SER A 120 7.40 23.86 -0.05
CA SER A 120 6.69 23.32 1.11
C SER A 120 5.17 23.44 0.99
N ASN A 121 4.65 24.38 0.20
CA ASN A 121 3.21 24.57 0.03
C ASN A 121 2.68 23.89 -1.25
N CYS A 122 3.46 23.91 -2.33
CA CYS A 122 3.03 23.35 -3.62
C CYS A 122 3.00 21.81 -3.61
N VAL A 123 4.01 21.17 -3.00
CA VAL A 123 4.11 19.70 -3.01
C VAL A 123 2.99 19.01 -2.24
N PRO A 124 2.61 19.43 -1.02
CA PRO A 124 1.46 18.85 -0.34
C PRO A 124 0.17 18.97 -1.17
N THR A 125 -0.12 20.15 -1.75
CA THR A 125 -1.31 20.36 -2.59
C THR A 125 -1.36 19.41 -3.79
N ILE A 126 -0.23 19.19 -4.47
CA ILE A 126 -0.16 18.23 -5.58
C ILE A 126 -0.35 16.80 -5.08
N LEU A 127 0.23 16.43 -3.93
CA LEU A 127 0.02 15.10 -3.37
C LEU A 127 -1.43 14.88 -2.94
N ASP A 128 -2.06 15.89 -2.37
CA ASP A 128 -3.47 15.83 -1.98
C ASP A 128 -4.35 15.58 -3.21
N TRP A 129 -4.07 16.27 -4.32
CA TRP A 129 -4.73 16.05 -5.60
C TRP A 129 -4.46 14.65 -6.19
N LEU A 130 -3.21 14.19 -6.18
CA LEU A 130 -2.83 12.90 -6.77
C LEU A 130 -3.38 11.70 -5.99
N TYR A 131 -3.50 11.84 -4.68
CA TYR A 131 -3.92 10.78 -3.76
C TYR A 131 -5.34 11.00 -3.22
N ASP A 132 -6.10 11.90 -3.84
CA ASP A 132 -7.51 12.07 -3.54
C ASP A 132 -8.30 10.81 -3.92
N GLU A 133 -9.20 10.39 -3.03
CA GLU A 133 -10.03 9.18 -3.14
C GLU A 133 -9.29 7.91 -3.62
N PHE A 134 -8.00 7.79 -3.32
CA PHE A 134 -7.16 6.72 -3.84
C PHE A 134 -6.99 5.54 -2.87
N ASP A 135 -7.10 4.31 -3.37
CA ASP A 135 -6.78 3.09 -2.60
C ASP A 135 -5.27 2.89 -2.46
N PHE A 136 -4.74 3.22 -1.28
CA PHE A 136 -3.31 3.18 -1.02
C PHE A 136 -2.67 1.79 -1.11
N ARG A 137 -3.44 0.69 -1.16
CA ARG A 137 -2.91 -0.67 -1.41
C ARG A 137 -2.26 -0.77 -2.77
N LEU A 138 -2.75 0.02 -3.74
CA LEU A 138 -2.29 0.02 -5.13
C LEU A 138 -1.14 1.02 -5.37
N SER A 139 -0.73 1.78 -4.35
CA SER A 139 0.36 2.75 -4.49
C SER A 139 1.71 2.07 -4.72
N HIS A 140 2.60 2.71 -5.47
CA HIS A 140 4.00 2.32 -5.45
C HIS A 140 4.60 2.55 -4.04
N PRO A 141 5.13 1.50 -3.37
CA PRO A 141 5.48 1.57 -1.95
C PRO A 141 6.46 2.69 -1.56
N ALA A 142 7.50 2.91 -2.38
CA ALA A 142 8.48 3.97 -2.13
C ALA A 142 7.92 5.38 -2.33
N LYS A 143 6.88 5.54 -3.17
CA LYS A 143 6.24 6.83 -3.44
C LYS A 143 5.23 7.15 -2.35
N LEU A 144 4.47 6.15 -1.91
CA LEU A 144 3.60 6.24 -0.74
C LEU A 144 4.33 6.75 0.49
N GLN A 145 5.47 6.14 0.85
CA GLN A 145 6.25 6.55 2.02
C GLN A 145 6.66 8.04 1.96
N ARG A 146 6.89 8.56 0.76
CA ARG A 146 7.26 9.97 0.56
C ARG A 146 6.03 10.87 0.51
N ALA A 147 4.92 10.40 -0.07
CA ALA A 147 3.66 11.12 -0.11
C ALA A 147 3.14 11.39 1.31
N ILE A 148 3.07 10.38 2.17
CA ILE A 148 2.64 10.53 3.57
C ILE A 148 3.60 11.38 4.42
N LYS A 149 4.86 11.52 3.98
CA LYS A 149 5.83 12.38 4.66
C LYS A 149 5.54 13.86 4.41
N TRP A 150 5.18 14.20 3.18
CA TRP A 150 5.04 15.59 2.74
C TRP A 150 3.60 16.09 2.81
N SER A 151 2.59 15.23 2.66
CA SER A 151 1.19 15.60 2.79
C SER A 151 0.59 15.01 4.07
N GLU A 152 -0.01 15.88 4.87
CA GLU A 152 -0.76 15.49 6.06
C GLU A 152 -2.10 14.85 5.71
N ILE A 153 -2.80 15.34 4.68
CA ILE A 153 -4.09 14.79 4.25
C ILE A 153 -3.89 13.37 3.72
N ALA A 154 -2.93 13.15 2.82
CA ALA A 154 -2.61 11.81 2.31
C ALA A 154 -2.17 10.86 3.43
N ARG A 155 -1.43 11.36 4.42
CA ARG A 155 -1.05 10.58 5.62
C ARG A 155 -2.25 10.16 6.44
N ASN A 156 -3.18 11.07 6.71
CA ASN A 156 -4.39 10.78 7.47
C ASN A 156 -5.31 9.82 6.72
N ASN A 157 -5.52 10.03 5.42
CA ASN A 157 -6.30 9.15 4.57
C ASN A 157 -5.71 7.74 4.52
N TYR A 158 -4.38 7.61 4.43
CA TYR A 158 -3.70 6.33 4.49
C TYR A 158 -3.95 5.60 5.83
N PHE A 159 -3.79 6.28 6.97
CA PHE A 159 -4.03 5.64 8.27
C PHE A 159 -5.49 5.26 8.48
N ASN A 160 -6.44 6.09 8.02
CA ASN A 160 -7.86 5.78 8.05
C ASN A 160 -8.16 4.50 7.24
N GLN A 161 -7.67 4.40 6.01
CA GLN A 161 -7.86 3.20 5.19
C GLN A 161 -7.21 1.97 5.81
N VAL A 162 -6.04 2.09 6.43
CA VAL A 162 -5.38 1.00 7.16
C VAL A 162 -6.25 0.46 8.31
N GLU A 163 -6.96 1.34 9.03
CA GLU A 163 -7.92 0.92 10.05
C GLU A 163 -9.17 0.26 9.45
N GLU A 164 -9.71 0.84 8.37
CA GLU A 164 -10.86 0.28 7.66
C GLU A 164 -10.56 -1.12 7.12
N TRP A 165 -9.38 -1.34 6.52
CA TRP A 165 -9.02 -2.65 6.01
C TRP A 165 -8.81 -3.67 7.14
N GLN A 166 -8.19 -3.27 8.26
CA GLN A 166 -8.08 -4.13 9.43
C GLN A 166 -9.44 -4.59 9.94
N LYS A 167 -10.43 -3.69 9.99
CA LYS A 167 -11.81 -4.02 10.36
C LYS A 167 -12.50 -4.90 9.31
N LYS A 168 -12.38 -4.54 8.03
CA LYS A 168 -13.00 -5.24 6.90
C LYS A 168 -12.56 -6.70 6.81
N PHE A 169 -11.27 -6.97 6.98
CA PHE A 169 -10.72 -8.31 6.90
C PHE A 169 -10.62 -9.02 8.26
N GLU A 170 -11.02 -8.35 9.35
CA GLU A 170 -10.84 -8.80 10.73
C GLU A 170 -9.42 -9.36 10.96
N VAL A 171 -8.38 -8.53 10.75
CA VAL A 171 -6.97 -8.94 10.90
C VAL A 171 -6.21 -8.10 11.92
N VAL A 172 -5.29 -8.73 12.64
CA VAL A 172 -4.33 -8.08 13.53
C VAL A 172 -3.03 -7.80 12.77
N VAL A 173 -2.66 -6.53 12.64
CA VAL A 173 -1.41 -6.14 11.96
C VAL A 173 -0.26 -5.98 12.98
N PRO A 174 0.86 -6.69 12.80
CA PRO A 174 2.05 -6.54 13.63
C PRO A 174 2.63 -5.11 13.65
N PRO A 175 3.18 -4.64 14.78
CA PRO A 175 3.77 -3.30 14.87
C PRO A 175 4.89 -3.04 13.87
N SER A 176 5.71 -4.04 13.56
CA SER A 176 6.79 -3.95 12.56
C SER A 176 6.25 -3.68 11.15
N ILE A 177 5.06 -4.18 10.83
CA ILE A 177 4.38 -3.93 9.56
C ILE A 177 3.74 -2.54 9.57
N LYS A 178 3.10 -2.13 10.67
CA LYS A 178 2.49 -0.79 10.81
C LYS A 178 3.48 0.37 10.59
N GLN A 179 4.75 0.18 10.96
CA GLN A 179 5.78 1.21 10.82
C GLN A 179 6.26 1.41 9.37
N SER A 180 6.00 0.45 8.47
CA SER A 180 6.48 0.49 7.09
C SER A 180 5.29 0.48 6.13
N PRO A 181 5.00 1.59 5.43
CA PRO A 181 3.96 1.63 4.41
C PRO A 181 4.17 0.57 3.31
N ILE A 182 5.44 0.24 3.04
CA ILE A 182 5.83 -0.79 2.10
C ILE A 182 5.38 -2.16 2.59
N ALA A 183 5.76 -2.52 3.82
CA ALA A 183 5.36 -3.79 4.41
C ALA A 183 3.83 -3.89 4.54
N MET A 184 3.16 -2.79 4.90
CA MET A 184 1.71 -2.72 4.99
C MET A 184 1.03 -3.01 3.65
N SER A 185 1.48 -2.36 2.56
CA SER A 185 0.91 -2.61 1.22
C SER A 185 1.03 -4.09 0.82
N HIS A 186 2.21 -4.70 0.99
CA HIS A 186 2.41 -6.12 0.70
C HIS A 186 1.54 -7.02 1.59
N PHE A 187 1.47 -6.74 2.88
CA PHE A 187 0.67 -7.50 3.83
C PHE A 187 -0.81 -7.46 3.45
N MET A 188 -1.37 -6.26 3.25
CA MET A 188 -2.80 -6.09 2.97
C MET A 188 -3.21 -6.66 1.62
N ARG A 189 -2.36 -6.56 0.59
CA ARG A 189 -2.60 -7.24 -0.70
C ARG A 189 -2.65 -8.76 -0.55
N GLY A 190 -1.76 -9.33 0.28
CA GLY A 190 -1.79 -10.77 0.58
C GLY A 190 -3.05 -11.18 1.34
N ILE A 191 -3.47 -10.40 2.35
CA ILE A 191 -4.72 -10.63 3.08
C ILE A 191 -5.94 -10.61 2.15
N GLU A 192 -6.01 -9.65 1.23
CA GLU A 192 -7.10 -9.57 0.25
C GLU A 192 -7.15 -10.79 -0.67
N GLN A 193 -6.00 -11.25 -1.17
CA GLN A 193 -5.91 -12.45 -1.99
C GLN A 193 -6.37 -13.70 -1.22
N VAL A 194 -5.96 -13.83 0.04
CA VAL A 194 -6.39 -14.93 0.91
C VAL A 194 -7.89 -14.85 1.18
N ALA A 195 -8.43 -13.67 1.45
CA ALA A 195 -9.86 -13.47 1.68
C ALA A 195 -10.68 -13.85 0.43
N GLN A 196 -10.22 -13.47 -0.76
CA GLN A 196 -10.85 -13.88 -2.02
C GLN A 196 -10.76 -15.39 -2.23
N GLY A 197 -9.60 -15.99 -1.95
CA GLY A 197 -9.41 -17.44 -2.02
C GLY A 197 -10.36 -18.19 -1.09
N TYR A 198 -10.50 -17.73 0.16
CA TYR A 198 -11.45 -18.28 1.12
C TYR A 198 -12.90 -18.18 0.62
N ALA A 199 -13.32 -17.02 0.10
CA ALA A 199 -14.66 -16.83 -0.46
C ALA A 199 -14.93 -17.79 -1.64
N ASN A 200 -13.93 -18.00 -2.51
CA ASN A 200 -14.05 -18.94 -3.62
C ASN A 200 -14.14 -20.40 -3.14
N LEU A 201 -13.40 -20.78 -2.09
CA LEU A 201 -13.46 -22.13 -1.52
C LEU A 201 -14.82 -22.43 -0.85
N GLN A 202 -15.44 -21.44 -0.22
CA GLN A 202 -16.75 -21.58 0.42
C GLN A 202 -17.88 -21.95 -0.56
N VAL A 203 -17.69 -21.74 -1.86
CA VAL A 203 -18.65 -22.15 -2.90
C VAL A 203 -18.74 -23.68 -2.99
N PHE A 204 -17.64 -24.39 -2.71
CA PHE A 204 -17.52 -25.83 -2.93
C PHE A 204 -17.31 -26.63 -1.66
N LEU A 205 -16.77 -26.00 -0.60
CA LEU A 205 -16.39 -26.64 0.65
C LEU A 205 -17.20 -26.08 1.81
N ARG A 206 -17.30 -26.88 2.88
CA ARG A 206 -17.83 -26.39 4.14
C ARG A 206 -16.86 -25.39 4.77
N LYS A 207 -17.39 -24.51 5.63
CA LYS A 207 -16.62 -23.45 6.28
C LYS A 207 -15.46 -24.01 7.11
N GLU A 208 -15.63 -25.20 7.68
CA GLU A 208 -14.61 -25.87 8.48
C GLU A 208 -13.33 -26.23 7.73
N ASP A 209 -13.44 -26.55 6.43
CA ASP A 209 -12.32 -26.92 5.56
C ASP A 209 -11.80 -25.69 4.81
N ALA A 210 -12.70 -24.79 4.38
CA ALA A 210 -12.30 -23.56 3.72
C ALA A 210 -11.41 -22.67 4.61
N ARG A 211 -11.66 -22.65 5.94
CA ARG A 211 -10.90 -21.81 6.88
C ARG A 211 -9.42 -22.17 7.00
N PHE A 212 -8.98 -23.33 6.50
CA PHE A 212 -7.54 -23.67 6.45
C PHE A 212 -6.73 -22.72 5.55
N ALA A 213 -7.40 -21.97 4.67
CA ALA A 213 -6.77 -20.91 3.88
C ALA A 213 -6.57 -19.60 4.67
N LEU A 214 -7.29 -19.38 5.78
CA LEU A 214 -7.22 -18.12 6.52
C LEU A 214 -5.84 -17.89 7.14
N PRO A 215 -5.38 -16.64 7.23
CA PRO A 215 -4.05 -16.33 7.75
C PRO A 215 -4.04 -16.39 9.28
N ASN A 216 -2.85 -16.64 9.86
CA ASN A 216 -2.64 -16.55 11.31
C ASN A 216 -2.99 -15.16 11.90
N ALA A 217 -3.00 -14.12 11.06
CA ALA A 217 -3.37 -12.77 11.45
C ALA A 217 -4.88 -12.58 11.63
N ALA A 218 -5.72 -13.57 11.27
CA ALA A 218 -7.17 -13.49 11.46
C ALA A 218 -7.51 -13.28 12.94
N ALA A 219 -8.24 -12.20 13.22
CA ALA A 219 -8.64 -11.83 14.55
C ALA A 219 -9.59 -12.88 15.13
N THR A 220 -9.30 -13.32 16.35
CA THR A 220 -10.12 -14.29 17.06
C THR A 220 -10.60 -13.66 18.38
N ARG A 221 -11.87 -13.89 18.71
CA ARG A 221 -12.46 -13.47 19.98
C ARG A 221 -12.53 -14.69 20.90
N ILE A 222 -11.93 -14.58 22.09
CA ILE A 222 -11.85 -15.67 23.06
C ILE A 222 -12.41 -15.16 24.40
N ILE A 223 -13.30 -15.94 25.00
CA ILE A 223 -13.76 -15.71 26.37
C ILE A 223 -13.00 -16.67 27.28
N VAL A 224 -12.42 -16.14 28.36
CA VAL A 224 -11.59 -16.92 29.29
C VAL A 224 -12.10 -16.69 30.71
N THR A 225 -12.17 -17.76 31.49
CA THR A 225 -12.44 -17.72 32.94
C THR A 225 -11.27 -18.36 33.66
N MET A 226 -10.69 -17.63 34.61
CA MET A 226 -9.54 -18.07 35.40
C MET A 226 -9.70 -17.59 36.85
N ASN A 227 -9.26 -18.40 37.81
CA ASN A 227 -9.14 -17.95 39.20
C ASN A 227 -7.89 -17.06 39.37
N PHE A 228 -7.73 -16.44 40.55
CA PHE A 228 -6.61 -15.54 40.81
C PHE A 228 -5.23 -16.21 40.73
N ARG A 229 -5.11 -17.48 41.13
CA ARG A 229 -3.85 -18.22 41.04
C ARG A 229 -3.42 -18.39 39.59
N GLU A 230 -4.35 -18.79 38.72
CA GLU A 230 -4.09 -18.95 37.29
C GLU A 230 -3.76 -17.62 36.61
N LEU A 231 -4.43 -16.52 36.99
CA LEU A 231 -4.10 -15.18 36.48
C LEU A 231 -2.68 -14.76 36.87
N LEU A 232 -2.29 -14.95 38.14
CA LEU A 232 -0.91 -14.67 38.58
C LEU A 232 0.12 -15.49 37.79
N HIS A 233 -0.15 -16.78 37.58
CA HIS A 233 0.72 -17.66 36.78
C HIS A 233 0.82 -17.19 35.33
N LEU A 234 -0.32 -16.88 34.70
CA LEU A 234 -0.40 -16.37 33.33
C LEU A 234 0.42 -15.08 33.17
N PHE A 235 0.22 -14.11 34.04
CA PHE A 235 0.92 -12.82 33.99
C PHE A 235 2.43 -13.00 34.13
N ARG A 236 2.90 -13.86 35.03
CA ARG A 236 4.34 -14.14 35.21
C ARG A 236 4.99 -14.71 33.96
N ILE A 237 4.30 -15.58 33.22
CA ILE A 237 4.84 -16.20 32.00
C ILE A 237 4.73 -15.25 30.81
N ARG A 238 3.57 -14.62 30.63
CA ARG A 238 3.22 -13.90 29.40
C ARG A 238 3.66 -12.45 29.40
N ILE A 239 3.86 -11.81 30.55
CA ILE A 239 4.45 -10.48 30.66
C ILE A 239 5.97 -10.61 30.76
N SER A 240 6.58 -11.14 29.69
CA SER A 240 8.01 -11.39 29.60
C SER A 240 8.54 -11.05 28.19
N ARG A 241 9.87 -10.86 28.06
CA ARG A 241 10.49 -10.54 26.76
C ARG A 241 10.39 -11.68 25.75
N GLY A 242 10.41 -12.93 26.22
CA GLY A 242 10.31 -14.13 25.37
C GLY A 242 8.88 -14.46 24.91
N ALA A 243 7.86 -13.84 25.51
CA ALA A 243 6.49 -14.02 25.07
C ALA A 243 6.22 -13.26 23.75
N GLN A 244 5.33 -13.82 22.94
CA GLN A 244 4.80 -13.16 21.75
C GLN A 244 4.16 -11.82 22.14
N TRP A 245 4.34 -10.80 21.30
CA TRP A 245 3.96 -9.43 21.67
C TRP A 245 2.46 -9.28 21.87
N GLU A 246 1.62 -10.01 21.11
CA GLU A 246 0.16 -9.97 21.20
C GLU A 246 -0.32 -10.42 22.59
N ILE A 247 0.07 -11.62 23.02
CA ILE A 247 -0.37 -12.17 24.32
C ILE A 247 0.21 -11.36 25.49
N ARG A 248 1.40 -10.80 25.31
CA ARG A 248 2.02 -9.93 26.30
C ARG A 248 1.20 -8.66 26.49
N ASP A 249 0.82 -7.99 25.41
CA ASP A 249 0.00 -6.77 25.48
C ASP A 249 -1.38 -7.08 26.10
N VAL A 250 -2.03 -8.16 25.67
CA VAL A 250 -3.29 -8.62 26.26
C VAL A 250 -3.14 -8.83 27.78
N CYS A 251 -2.09 -9.54 28.22
CA CYS A 251 -1.87 -9.82 29.63
C CYS A 251 -1.53 -8.56 30.46
N ALA A 252 -0.72 -7.64 29.91
CA ALA A 252 -0.41 -6.38 30.58
C ALA A 252 -1.68 -5.55 30.80
N ARG A 253 -2.53 -5.45 29.78
CA ARG A 253 -3.83 -4.76 29.89
C ARG A 253 -4.79 -5.46 30.83
N MET A 254 -4.83 -6.79 30.82
CA MET A 254 -5.63 -7.56 31.78
C MET A 254 -5.19 -7.30 33.22
N LEU A 255 -3.89 -7.24 33.48
CA LEU A 255 -3.35 -6.94 34.82
C LEU A 255 -3.77 -5.54 35.29
N GLU A 256 -3.69 -4.53 34.43
CA GLU A 256 -4.14 -3.17 34.76
C GLU A 256 -5.66 -3.10 35.04
N LEU A 257 -6.47 -3.92 34.36
CA LEU A 257 -7.92 -3.97 34.59
C LEU A 257 -8.30 -4.75 35.86
N VAL A 258 -7.56 -5.80 36.20
CA VAL A 258 -7.87 -6.68 37.35
C VAL A 258 -7.29 -6.13 38.65
N HIS A 259 -6.15 -5.44 38.60
CA HIS A 259 -5.49 -4.89 39.79
C HIS A 259 -6.40 -4.04 40.69
N PRO A 260 -7.22 -3.10 40.17
CA PRO A 260 -8.15 -2.31 40.98
C PRO A 260 -9.19 -3.15 41.75
N LEU A 261 -9.53 -4.35 41.26
CA LEU A 261 -10.53 -5.23 41.87
C LEU A 261 -9.95 -6.05 43.05
N ALA A 262 -8.66 -6.35 43.01
CA ALA A 262 -7.99 -7.17 44.02
C ALA A 262 -6.53 -6.70 44.24
N PRO A 263 -6.32 -5.49 44.78
CA PRO A 263 -4.99 -4.89 44.89
C PRO A 263 -4.06 -5.70 45.78
N GLY A 264 -4.56 -6.32 46.86
CA GLY A 264 -3.76 -7.17 47.75
C GLY A 264 -3.27 -8.47 47.11
N VAL A 265 -3.79 -8.86 45.94
CA VAL A 265 -3.36 -10.06 45.20
C VAL A 265 -2.40 -9.68 44.06
N PHE A 266 -2.67 -8.59 43.36
CA PHE A 266 -1.96 -8.23 42.13
C PHE A 266 -0.98 -7.06 42.26
N GLY A 267 -1.01 -6.31 43.36
CA GLY A 267 -0.20 -5.10 43.58
C GLY A 267 1.29 -5.36 43.44
N ASP A 268 1.83 -6.27 44.26
CA ASP A 268 3.26 -6.60 44.26
C ASP A 268 3.76 -7.05 42.88
N LEU A 269 3.00 -7.91 42.20
CA LEU A 269 3.35 -8.40 40.86
C LEU A 269 3.32 -7.27 39.83
N ARG A 270 2.33 -6.38 39.90
CA ARG A 270 2.20 -5.26 38.97
C ARG A 270 3.36 -4.29 39.11
N ASP A 271 3.72 -3.95 40.34
CA ASP A 271 4.81 -3.01 40.60
C ASP A 271 6.16 -3.63 40.19
N GLU A 272 6.39 -4.92 40.50
CA GLU A 272 7.55 -5.68 40.01
C GLU A 272 7.66 -5.61 38.48
N LEU A 273 6.56 -5.91 37.76
CA LEU A 273 6.55 -5.96 36.31
C LEU A 273 6.69 -4.58 35.66
N ARG A 274 6.12 -3.52 36.24
CA ARG A 274 6.29 -2.13 35.75
C ARG A 274 7.73 -1.66 35.89
N ILE A 275 8.40 -1.98 37.00
CA ILE A 275 9.81 -1.67 37.19
C ILE A 275 10.67 -2.45 36.19
N LYS A 276 10.39 -3.75 36.02
CA LYS A 276 11.18 -4.63 35.16
C LYS A 276 10.98 -4.36 33.67
N TYR A 277 9.76 -4.02 33.27
CA TYR A 277 9.35 -3.87 31.88
C TYR A 277 8.44 -2.65 31.66
N PRO A 278 8.94 -1.41 31.87
CA PRO A 278 8.12 -0.20 31.78
C PRO A 278 7.43 -0.06 30.41
N ALA A 279 8.14 -0.39 29.33
CA ALA A 279 7.65 -0.33 27.96
C ALA A 279 6.39 -1.18 27.68
N PHE A 280 6.09 -2.20 28.50
CA PHE A 280 4.88 -3.03 28.33
C PHE A 280 3.62 -2.35 28.86
N PHE A 281 3.76 -1.29 29.66
CA PHE A 281 2.65 -0.57 30.30
C PHE A 281 2.45 0.86 29.76
N GLU A 282 3.26 1.29 28.79
CA GLU A 282 3.20 2.65 28.20
C GLU A 282 1.96 2.92 27.34
N HIS A 283 1.09 1.93 27.11
CA HIS A 283 -0.10 2.06 26.26
C HIS A 283 -1.15 3.03 26.81
N GLU A 284 -1.08 3.41 28.09
CA GLU A 284 -1.93 4.46 28.68
C GLU A 284 -1.61 5.88 28.15
N MET A 285 -0.40 6.14 27.62
CA MET A 285 -0.01 7.47 27.16
C MET A 285 -0.42 7.79 25.71
N ARG A 286 -0.88 6.79 24.93
CA ARG A 286 -1.25 6.96 23.49
C ARG A 286 -2.73 7.21 23.23
N LYS A 287 -3.57 7.26 24.27
CA LYS A 287 -4.99 7.62 24.14
C LYS A 287 -5.27 9.09 24.47
N CYS A 288 -4.24 9.86 24.86
CA CYS A 288 -4.32 11.28 25.17
C CYS A 288 -3.16 12.03 24.48
N ALA A 289 -3.13 12.02 23.15
CA ALA A 289 -2.36 12.96 22.33
C ALA A 289 -2.92 12.99 20.91
#